data_AF-A0A8T5MKA0-F1
#
_entry.id   AF-A0A8T5MKA0-F1
#
_cell.length_a   1.000
_cell.length_b   1.000
_cell.length_c   1.000
_cell.angle_alpha   90.00
_cell.angle_beta   90.00
_cell.angle_gamma   90.00
#
_symmetry.space_group_name_H-M   'P 1'
#
loop_
_entity.id
_entity.type
_entity.pdbx_description
1 polymer ?
#
loop_
_entity_poly.entity_id
_entity_poly.type
_entity_poly.pdbx_seq_one_letter_code
_entity_poly.pdbx_strand_id
1 'polypeptide(L)'
;MAKISIHIPDDVLARVREHKDSLNISKVCSNALLKEVEMIANVPPMVEQTRKLIERLRSDVHSQHMESFNLGVRLAQDFLSRSSYDQLRYWGSMVFSEKKRFVLPEEIEDYIERCSLEKRFRHPFHRNSFVRGWLGVMQRTWETVKDKV
;
A
#
# COMPACT_ATOMS: atom_id res chain seq x y z
N MET A 1 -35.49 -1.95 -40.28
CA MET A 1 -34.12 -1.59 -39.86
C MET A 1 -34.01 -0.08 -39.83
N ALA A 2 -33.53 0.52 -38.74
CA ALA A 2 -33.32 1.96 -38.65
C ALA A 2 -32.09 2.38 -39.47
N LYS A 3 -32.22 3.40 -40.32
CA LYS A 3 -31.10 4.00 -41.06
C LYS A 3 -30.54 5.13 -40.19
N ILE A 4 -29.28 5.00 -39.79
CA ILE A 4 -28.60 5.98 -38.93
C ILE A 4 -27.45 6.58 -39.74
N SER A 5 -27.40 7.92 -39.80
CA SER A 5 -26.26 8.64 -40.36
C SER A 5 -25.28 8.95 -39.25
N ILE A 6 -24.01 8.58 -39.44
CA ILE A 6 -22.91 8.89 -38.53
C ILE A 6 -21.90 9.78 -39.24
N HIS A 7 -21.33 10.72 -38.50
CA HIS A 7 -20.16 11.45 -38.96
C HIS A 7 -18.90 10.68 -38.57
N ILE A 8 -18.01 10.47 -39.54
CA ILE A 8 -16.70 9.88 -39.32
C ILE A 8 -15.61 10.85 -39.76
N PRO A 9 -14.46 10.88 -39.06
CA PRO A 9 -13.31 11.69 -39.45
C PRO A 9 -12.85 11.41 -40.90
N ASP A 10 -12.35 12.45 -41.58
CA ASP A 10 -12.01 12.39 -43.00
C ASP A 10 -10.90 11.38 -43.32
N ASP A 11 -9.94 11.20 -42.40
CA ASP A 11 -8.86 10.22 -42.48
C ASP A 11 -9.38 8.78 -42.40
N VAL A 12 -10.34 8.52 -41.52
CA VAL A 12 -11.02 7.22 -41.40
C VAL A 12 -11.87 6.95 -42.63
N LEU A 13 -12.59 7.97 -43.12
CA LEU A 13 -13.39 7.88 -44.33
C LEU A 13 -12.52 7.56 -45.56
N ALA A 14 -11.35 8.17 -45.69
CA ALA A 14 -10.41 7.90 -46.77
C ALA A 14 -9.96 6.43 -46.78
N ARG A 15 -9.52 5.91 -45.62
CA ARG A 15 -9.09 4.51 -45.46
C ARG A 15 -10.21 3.49 -45.72
N VAL A 16 -11.44 3.83 -45.35
CA VAL A 16 -12.61 2.97 -45.60
C VAL A 16 -12.99 2.98 -47.08
N ARG A 17 -12.83 4.12 -47.77
CA ARG A 17 -13.10 4.24 -49.21
C ARG A 17 -12.13 3.44 -50.07
N GLU A 18 -10.87 3.32 -49.66
CA GLU A 18 -9.85 2.49 -50.35
C GLU A 18 -10.24 1.01 -50.45
N HIS A 19 -11.07 0.51 -49.53
CA HIS A 19 -11.49 -0.90 -49.48
C HIS A 19 -12.99 -1.09 -49.76
N LYS A 20 -13.67 -0.06 -50.27
CA LYS A 20 -15.14 0.00 -50.43
C LYS A 20 -15.72 -1.15 -51.27
N ASP A 21 -15.01 -1.60 -52.29
CA ASP A 21 -15.50 -2.65 -53.20
C ASP A 21 -15.31 -4.07 -52.61
N SER A 22 -14.42 -4.20 -51.62
CA SER A 22 -14.12 -5.46 -50.94
C SER A 22 -14.83 -5.65 -49.60
N LEU A 23 -15.38 -4.59 -49.01
CA LEU A 23 -15.92 -4.61 -47.65
C LEU A 23 -17.31 -3.99 -47.56
N ASN A 24 -18.21 -4.65 -46.85
CA ASN A 24 -19.49 -4.07 -46.46
C ASN A 24 -19.27 -3.04 -45.34
N ILE A 25 -19.13 -1.78 -45.73
CA ILE A 25 -18.84 -0.65 -44.83
C ILE A 25 -19.86 -0.57 -43.68
N SER A 26 -21.15 -0.74 -43.97
CA SER A 26 -22.20 -0.68 -42.94
C SER A 26 -22.02 -1.77 -41.89
N LYS A 27 -21.64 -2.99 -42.30
CA LYS A 27 -21.37 -4.11 -41.39
C LYS A 27 -20.12 -3.86 -40.55
N VAL A 28 -19.06 -3.32 -41.15
CA VAL A 28 -17.81 -2.98 -40.44
C VAL A 28 -18.05 -1.90 -39.39
N CYS A 29 -18.72 -0.80 -39.77
CA CYS A 29 -19.05 0.28 -38.85
C CYS A 29 -20.00 -0.19 -37.74
N SER A 30 -21.01 -1.02 -38.05
CA SER A 30 -21.91 -1.57 -37.03
C SER A 30 -21.18 -2.47 -36.03
N ASN A 31 -20.25 -3.31 -36.50
CA ASN A 31 -19.47 -4.18 -35.62
C ASN A 31 -18.50 -3.38 -34.74
N ALA A 32 -17.87 -2.34 -35.30
CA ALA A 32 -17.00 -1.45 -34.53
C ALA A 32 -17.79 -0.69 -33.46
N LEU A 33 -18.96 -0.18 -33.80
CA LEU A 33 -19.84 0.53 -32.88
C LEU A 33 -20.35 -0.39 -31.76
N LEU A 34 -20.72 -1.63 -32.09
CA LEU A 34 -21.12 -2.62 -31.09
C LEU A 34 -19.98 -2.94 -30.11
N LYS A 35 -18.76 -3.11 -30.59
CA LYS A 35 -17.58 -3.29 -29.73
C LYS A 35 -17.33 -2.10 -28.81
N GLU A 36 -17.49 -0.89 -29.33
CA GLU A 36 -17.31 0.33 -28.53
C GLU A 36 -18.41 0.46 -27.46
N VAL A 37 -19.66 0.18 -27.82
CA VAL A 37 -20.79 0.17 -26.88
C VAL A 37 -20.60 -0.91 -25.82
N GLU A 38 -20.14 -2.10 -26.18
CA GLU A 38 -19.81 -3.16 -25.22
C GLU A 38 -18.66 -2.74 -24.30
N MET A 39 -17.61 -2.09 -24.81
CA MET A 39 -16.55 -1.56 -23.96
C MET A 39 -17.09 -0.53 -22.97
N ILE A 40 -17.82 0.49 -23.45
CA ILE A 40 -18.39 1.56 -22.62
C ILE A 40 -19.37 0.98 -21.59
N ALA A 41 -20.21 0.02 -21.98
CA ALA A 41 -21.16 -0.64 -21.09
C ALA A 41 -20.47 -1.50 -20.01
N ASN A 42 -19.26 -1.99 -20.28
CA ASN A 42 -18.46 -2.78 -19.34
C ASN A 42 -17.48 -1.94 -18.50
N VAL A 43 -17.33 -0.64 -18.77
CA VAL A 43 -16.53 0.28 -17.93
C VAL A 43 -17.05 0.35 -16.47
N PRO A 44 -18.35 0.51 -16.18
CA PRO A 44 -18.83 0.59 -14.80
C PRO A 44 -18.51 -0.66 -13.95
N PRO A 45 -18.69 -1.90 -14.46
CA PRO A 45 -18.21 -3.11 -13.79
C PRO A 45 -16.70 -3.13 -13.52
N MET A 46 -15.87 -2.69 -14.48
CA MET A 46 -14.41 -2.64 -14.31
C MET A 46 -13.98 -1.61 -13.26
N VAL A 47 -14.65 -0.46 -13.20
CA VAL A 47 -14.38 0.57 -12.18
C VAL A 47 -14.67 0.04 -10.78
N GLU A 48 -15.79 -0.65 -10.59
CA GLU A 48 -16.15 -1.23 -9.29
C GLU A 48 -15.19 -2.35 -8.87
N GLN A 49 -14.77 -3.22 -9.79
CA GLN A 49 -13.75 -4.23 -9.52
C GLN A 49 -12.41 -3.60 -9.14
N THR A 50 -12.00 -2.55 -9.85
CA THR A 50 -10.77 -1.81 -9.56
C THR A 50 -10.84 -1.13 -8.20
N ARG A 51 -11.98 -0.53 -7.85
CA ARG A 51 -12.21 0.07 -6.54
C ARG A 51 -12.07 -0.96 -5.42
N LYS A 52 -12.74 -2.11 -5.54
CA LYS A 52 -12.64 -3.20 -4.56
C LYS A 52 -11.20 -3.71 -4.41
N LEU A 53 -10.46 -3.81 -5.51
CA LEU A 53 -9.05 -4.19 -5.48
C LEU A 53 -8.22 -3.15 -4.71
N ILE A 54 -8.40 -1.85 -4.98
CA ILE A 54 -7.71 -0.77 -4.27
C ILE A 54 -8.04 -0.80 -2.78
N GLU A 55 -9.30 -0.98 -2.41
CA GLU A 55 -9.73 -1.08 -1.01
C GLU A 55 -9.07 -2.28 -0.31
N ARG A 56 -9.03 -3.44 -0.98
CA ARG A 56 -8.32 -4.63 -0.47
C ARG A 56 -6.84 -4.36 -0.27
N LEU A 57 -6.16 -3.81 -1.27
CA LEU A 57 -4.73 -3.50 -1.20
C LEU A 57 -4.41 -2.48 -0.08
N ARG A 58 -5.27 -1.48 0.11
CA ARG A 58 -5.13 -0.54 1.23
C ARG A 58 -5.28 -1.24 2.59
N SER A 59 -6.24 -2.15 2.70
CA SER A 59 -6.42 -2.96 3.91
C SER A 59 -5.24 -3.88 4.19
N ASP A 60 -4.67 -4.49 3.14
CA ASP A 60 -3.48 -5.34 3.24
C ASP A 60 -2.25 -4.54 3.72
N VAL A 61 -2.00 -3.35 3.14
CA VAL A 61 -0.93 -2.44 3.57
C VAL A 61 -1.12 -1.99 5.02
N HIS A 62 -2.35 -1.64 5.41
CA HIS A 62 -2.63 -1.26 6.79
C HIS A 62 -2.37 -2.43 7.75
N SER A 63 -2.81 -3.63 7.41
CA SER A 63 -2.61 -4.84 8.22
C SER A 63 -1.12 -5.16 8.38
N GLN A 64 -0.35 -5.06 7.29
CA GLN A 64 1.11 -5.21 7.31
C GLN A 64 1.78 -4.22 8.28
N HIS A 65 1.39 -2.95 8.21
CA HIS A 65 1.92 -1.91 9.08
C HIS A 65 1.56 -2.18 10.54
N MET A 66 0.32 -2.57 10.81
CA MET A 66 -0.16 -2.86 12.16
C MET A 66 0.51 -4.11 12.76
N GLU A 67 0.71 -5.18 11.98
CA GLU A 67 1.41 -6.37 12.43
C GLU A 67 2.85 -6.04 12.88
N SER A 68 3.59 -5.31 12.04
CA SER A 68 4.96 -4.88 12.33
C SER A 68 5.00 -3.94 13.55
N PHE A 69 4.06 -2.99 13.64
CA PHE A 69 3.93 -2.08 14.78
C PHE A 69 3.70 -2.83 16.10
N ASN A 70 2.73 -3.75 16.11
CA ASN A 70 2.40 -4.55 17.28
C ASN A 70 3.54 -5.48 17.70
N LEU A 71 4.35 -5.95 16.76
CA LEU A 71 5.57 -6.69 17.07
C LEU A 71 6.59 -5.78 17.78
N GLY A 72 6.80 -4.56 17.29
CA GLY A 72 7.66 -3.57 17.93
C GLY A 72 7.21 -3.22 19.36
N VAL A 73 5.90 -3.06 19.56
CA VAL A 73 5.30 -2.83 20.89
C VAL A 73 5.62 -3.98 21.85
N ARG A 74 5.39 -5.22 21.43
CA ARG A 74 5.64 -6.41 22.27
C ARG A 74 7.11 -6.53 22.66
N LEU A 75 8.02 -6.36 21.70
CA LEU A 75 9.44 -6.43 22.02
C LEU A 75 9.94 -5.30 22.90
N ALA A 76 9.39 -4.09 22.76
CA ALA A 76 9.71 -3.01 23.69
C ALA A 76 9.25 -3.34 25.12
N GLN A 77 8.05 -3.92 25.28
CA GLN A 77 7.57 -4.36 26.59
C GLN A 77 8.46 -5.45 27.19
N ASP A 78 8.85 -6.45 26.39
CA ASP A 78 9.75 -7.52 26.83
C ASP A 78 11.12 -6.96 27.22
N PHE A 79 11.69 -6.05 26.42
CA PHE A 79 12.94 -5.36 26.72
C PHE A 79 12.85 -4.59 28.04
N LEU A 80 11.80 -3.79 28.21
CA LEU A 80 11.56 -3.00 29.42
C LEU A 80 11.39 -3.86 30.68
N SER A 81 10.74 -5.03 30.55
CA SER A 81 10.54 -5.94 31.68
C SER A 81 11.85 -6.47 32.29
N ARG A 82 12.95 -6.41 31.53
CA ARG A 82 14.28 -6.88 31.93
C ARG A 82 15.29 -5.75 32.08
N SER A 83 14.88 -4.51 31.78
CA SER A 83 15.77 -3.36 31.77
C SER A 83 15.91 -2.75 33.16
N SER A 84 17.10 -2.24 33.48
CA SER A 84 17.32 -1.40 34.65
C SER A 84 16.78 0.03 34.43
N TYR A 85 16.63 0.79 35.52
CA TYR A 85 16.26 2.21 35.45
C TYR A 85 17.25 3.02 34.60
N ASP A 86 18.55 2.75 34.71
CA ASP A 86 19.57 3.46 33.94
C ASP A 86 19.44 3.19 32.44
N GLN A 87 19.11 1.96 32.05
CA GLN A 87 18.83 1.61 30.66
C GLN A 87 17.58 2.32 30.16
N LEU A 88 16.49 2.31 30.94
CA LEU A 88 15.26 3.03 30.61
C LEU A 88 15.51 4.54 30.48
N ARG A 89 16.30 5.14 31.38
CA ARG A 89 16.68 6.55 31.34
C ARG A 89 17.51 6.89 30.11
N TYR A 90 18.51 6.06 29.78
CA TYR A 90 19.34 6.23 28.60
C TYR A 90 18.49 6.23 27.33
N TRP A 91 17.69 5.18 27.14
CA TRP A 91 16.86 5.04 25.95
C TRP A 91 15.75 6.09 25.90
N GLY A 92 15.05 6.30 27.01
CA GLY A 92 14.01 7.30 27.15
C GLY A 92 14.50 8.69 26.79
N SER A 93 15.64 9.13 27.32
CA SER A 93 16.23 10.44 27.01
C SER A 93 16.75 10.56 25.58
N MET A 94 17.24 9.47 24.96
CA MET A 94 17.67 9.45 23.56
C MET A 94 16.53 9.68 22.58
N VAL A 95 15.31 9.18 22.88
CA VAL A 95 14.11 9.42 22.04
C VAL A 95 13.75 10.91 21.95
N PHE A 96 14.04 11.71 22.98
CA PHE A 96 13.75 13.15 23.01
C PHE A 96 14.85 14.02 22.38
N SER A 97 16.01 13.46 22.04
CA SER A 97 17.05 14.24 21.39
C SER A 97 16.69 14.44 19.91
N GLU A 98 16.10 15.59 19.57
CA GLU A 98 15.62 15.98 18.23
C GLU A 98 16.70 15.94 17.11
N LYS A 99 17.94 15.53 17.40
CA LYS A 99 19.10 15.80 16.53
C LYS A 99 19.88 14.59 16.02
N LYS A 100 19.47 13.33 16.26
CA LYS A 100 20.25 12.19 15.73
C LYS A 100 19.41 11.07 15.15
N ARG A 101 19.98 10.40 14.15
CA ARG A 101 19.63 9.03 13.74
C ARG A 101 19.46 8.21 15.01
N PHE A 102 18.24 7.78 15.30
CA PHE A 102 17.97 6.88 16.38
C PHE A 102 18.66 5.55 16.09
N VAL A 103 19.64 5.19 16.90
CA VAL A 103 20.34 3.89 16.81
C VAL A 103 19.64 2.96 17.77
N LEU A 104 19.04 1.88 17.26
CA LEU A 104 18.41 0.87 18.10
C LEU A 104 19.49 0.06 18.86
N PRO A 105 19.14 -0.58 19.99
CA PRO A 105 20.01 -1.59 20.58
C PRO A 105 20.36 -2.66 19.53
N GLU A 106 21.61 -3.15 19.56
CA GLU A 106 22.11 -4.16 18.61
C GLU A 106 21.20 -5.39 18.55
N GLU A 107 20.78 -5.90 19.71
CA GLU A 107 19.83 -7.02 19.80
C GLU A 107 18.49 -6.78 19.09
N ILE A 108 18.05 -5.52 18.99
CA ILE A 108 16.82 -5.14 18.28
C ILE A 108 17.08 -5.01 16.79
N GLU A 109 18.24 -4.49 16.36
CA GLU A 109 18.63 -4.50 14.94
C GLU A 109 18.79 -5.92 14.41
N ASP A 110 19.44 -6.82 15.16
CA ASP A 110 19.58 -8.24 14.81
C ASP A 110 18.22 -8.94 14.70
N TYR A 111 17.27 -8.55 15.56
CA TYR A 111 15.91 -9.07 15.47
C TYR A 111 15.20 -8.56 14.22
N ILE A 112 15.30 -7.26 13.92
CA ILE A 112 14.75 -6.65 12.71
C ILE A 112 15.29 -7.33 11.44
N GLU A 113 16.59 -7.60 11.39
CA GLU A 113 17.22 -8.26 10.26
C GLU A 113 16.69 -9.69 10.09
N ARG A 114 16.61 -10.47 11.18
CA ARG A 114 15.99 -11.80 11.15
C ARG A 114 14.54 -11.75 10.66
N CYS A 115 13.73 -10.83 11.16
CA CYS A 115 12.34 -10.68 10.71
C CYS A 115 12.21 -10.31 9.24
N SER A 116 13.18 -9.56 8.71
CA SER A 116 13.21 -9.18 7.29
C SER A 116 13.55 -10.36 6.38
N LEU A 117 14.26 -11.37 6.90
CA LEU A 117 14.64 -12.59 6.18
C LEU A 117 13.62 -13.72 6.34
N GLU A 118 12.84 -13.73 7.43
CA GLU A 118 11.87 -14.79 7.70
C GLU A 118 10.57 -14.64 6.88
N LYS A 119 10.24 -15.67 6.09
CA LYS A 119 8.94 -15.79 5.38
C LYS A 119 7.76 -16.21 6.28
N ARG A 120 7.91 -16.11 7.61
CA ARG A 120 6.91 -16.59 8.57
C ARG A 120 5.77 -15.62 8.79
N PHE A 121 5.96 -14.35 8.42
CA PHE A 121 4.93 -13.33 8.55
C PHE A 121 3.88 -13.47 7.46
N ARG A 122 2.62 -13.21 7.83
CA ARG A 122 1.51 -13.17 6.87
C ARG A 122 1.71 -12.04 5.86
N HIS A 123 2.33 -10.94 6.29
CA HIS A 123 2.66 -9.79 5.47
C HIS A 123 4.17 -9.48 5.54
N PRO A 124 4.77 -8.84 4.52
CA PRO A 124 6.18 -8.48 4.55
C PRO A 124 6.52 -7.59 5.75
N PHE A 125 7.65 -7.79 6.40
CA PHE A 125 8.04 -7.00 7.55
C PHE A 125 8.23 -5.51 7.18
N HIS A 126 7.62 -4.59 7.94
CA HIS A 126 7.72 -3.15 7.71
C HIS A 126 8.50 -2.47 8.84
N ARG A 127 9.82 -2.29 8.63
CA ARG A 127 10.79 -1.76 9.60
C ARG A 127 10.31 -0.47 10.27
N ASN A 128 9.88 0.52 9.51
CA ASN A 128 9.49 1.82 10.10
C ASN A 128 8.29 1.71 11.05
N SER A 129 7.34 0.81 10.76
CA SER A 129 6.18 0.59 11.64
C SER A 129 6.60 -0.10 12.92
N PHE A 130 7.48 -1.10 12.81
CA PHE A 130 8.08 -1.76 13.96
C PHE A 130 8.81 -0.77 14.88
N VAL A 131 9.72 0.04 14.32
CA VAL A 131 10.50 1.01 15.09
C VAL A 131 9.59 2.04 15.75
N ARG A 132 8.53 2.51 15.07
CA ARG A 132 7.53 3.39 15.67
C ARG A 132 6.82 2.76 16.86
N GLY A 133 6.42 1.49 16.76
CA GLY A 133 5.79 0.75 17.86
C GLY A 133 6.73 0.62 19.06
N TRP A 134 7.98 0.24 18.79
CA TRP A 134 9.01 0.08 19.82
C TRP A 134 9.30 1.42 20.54
N LEU A 135 9.58 2.47 19.77
CA LEU A 135 9.84 3.81 20.30
C LEU A 135 8.67 4.38 21.09
N GLY A 136 7.44 4.17 20.62
CA GLY A 136 6.24 4.68 21.28
C GLY A 136 6.04 4.09 22.67
N VAL A 137 6.41 2.83 22.89
CA VAL A 137 6.38 2.21 24.22
C VAL A 137 7.48 2.79 25.10
N MET A 138 8.72 2.85 24.61
CA MET A 138 9.85 3.41 25.37
C MET A 138 9.59 4.84 25.83
N GLN A 139 9.04 5.68 24.94
CA GLN A 139 8.69 7.05 25.25
C GLN A 139 7.62 7.12 26.36
N ARG A 140 6.50 6.41 26.21
CA ARG A 140 5.40 6.45 27.18
C ARG A 140 5.85 5.94 28.56
N THR A 141 6.64 4.87 28.58
CA THR A 141 7.15 4.32 29.83
C THR A 141 8.11 5.31 30.49
N TRP A 142 9.01 5.93 29.74
CA TRP A 142 9.90 6.96 30.29
C TRP A 142 9.13 8.17 30.82
N GLU A 143 8.15 8.68 30.06
CA GLU A 143 7.27 9.78 30.52
C GLU A 143 6.55 9.43 31.83
N THR A 144 6.14 8.18 32.00
CA THR A 144 5.45 7.73 33.22
C THR A 144 6.38 7.60 34.43
N VAL A 145 7.66 7.25 34.20
CA VAL A 145 8.62 6.96 35.26
C VAL A 145 9.42 8.21 35.66
N LYS A 146 9.77 9.08 34.70
CA LYS A 146 10.60 10.28 34.94
C LYS A 146 9.97 11.26 35.93
N ASP A 147 8.64 11.30 36.02
CA ASP A 147 7.91 12.20 36.93
C ASP A 147 7.72 11.58 38.34
N LYS A 148 8.11 10.31 38.52
CA LYS A 148 7.93 9.54 39.76
C LYS A 148 9.22 9.22 40.52
N VAL A 149 10.37 9.56 39.93
CA VAL A 149 11.73 9.33 40.48
C VAL A 149 12.45 10.66 40.50
#